data_AF-A0A537N2D5-F1
#
_entry.id   AF-A0A537N2D5-F1
#
_cell.length_a   1.000
_cell.length_b   1.000
_cell.length_c   1.000
_cell.angle_alpha   90.00
_cell.angle_beta   90.00
_cell.angle_gamma   90.00
#
_symmetry.space_group_name_H-M   'P 1'
#
loop_
_entity.id
_entity.type
_entity.pdbx_description
1 polymer ?
#
loop_
_entity_poly.entity_id
_entity_poly.type
_entity_poly.pdbx_seq_one_letter_code
_entity_poly.pdbx_strand_id
1 'polypeptide(L)'
;MAGRRSASLAAAAQRAMVPYTLGLVGGMTVERAAEIAPDVLWFQLYRCSRNEHAIGFDLVRRADAAGVHVLVLTIDVPVRTTRAREVAVGITSPFRPTLRMVGGTLASPGYLRSL
;
A
#
# COMPACT_ATOMS: atom_id res chain seq x y z
N MET A 1 -11.48 0.79 7.47
CA MET A 1 -11.95 -0.15 6.42
C MET A 1 -10.86 -0.54 5.41
N ALA A 2 -9.90 0.35 5.10
CA ALA A 2 -8.80 0.08 4.15
C ALA A 2 -7.96 -1.19 4.44
N GLY A 3 -7.74 -1.53 5.71
CA GLY A 3 -6.94 -2.71 6.08
C GLY A 3 -7.56 -4.07 5.80
N ARG A 4 -8.89 -4.17 5.62
CA ARG A 4 -9.56 -5.46 5.38
C ARG A 4 -9.12 -6.13 4.07
N ARG A 5 -8.95 -5.34 3.00
CA ARG A 5 -8.55 -5.88 1.68
C ARG A 5 -7.13 -6.40 1.69
N SER A 6 -6.21 -5.60 2.25
CA SER A 6 -4.81 -6.02 2.41
C SER A 6 -4.72 -7.28 3.27
N ALA A 7 -5.51 -7.38 4.35
CA ALA A 7 -5.55 -8.55 5.23
C ALA A 7 -6.01 -9.82 4.50
N SER A 8 -7.04 -9.71 3.65
CA SER A 8 -7.49 -10.84 2.84
C SER A 8 -6.44 -11.33 1.85
N LEU A 9 -5.67 -10.41 1.23
CA LEU A 9 -4.57 -10.77 0.33
C LEU A 9 -3.42 -11.45 1.08
N ALA A 10 -3.03 -10.92 2.23
CA ALA A 10 -2.01 -11.52 3.08
C ALA A 10 -2.40 -12.95 3.51
N ALA A 11 -3.64 -13.12 3.99
CA ALA A 11 -4.15 -14.44 4.40
C ALA A 11 -4.25 -15.43 3.23
N ALA A 12 -4.56 -14.95 2.01
CA ALA A 12 -4.56 -15.79 0.82
C ALA A 12 -3.14 -16.22 0.44
N ALA A 13 -2.17 -15.31 0.50
CA ALA A 13 -0.78 -15.58 0.19
C ALA A 13 -0.15 -16.59 1.17
N GLN A 14 -0.41 -16.42 2.47
CA GLN A 14 -0.01 -17.37 3.51
C GLN A 14 -0.56 -18.77 3.23
N ARG A 15 -1.87 -18.90 2.93
CA ARG A 15 -2.48 -20.20 2.60
C ARG A 15 -1.89 -20.85 1.35
N ALA A 16 -1.49 -20.04 0.38
CA ALA A 16 -0.88 -20.51 -0.86
C ALA A 16 0.66 -20.66 -0.76
N MET A 17 1.27 -20.29 0.37
CA MET A 17 2.71 -20.26 0.57
C MET A 17 3.46 -19.47 -0.52
N VAL A 18 2.89 -18.34 -0.94
CA VAL A 18 3.51 -17.43 -1.92
C VAL A 18 3.91 -16.12 -1.26
N PRO A 19 5.03 -15.49 -1.67
CA PRO A 19 5.46 -14.22 -1.10
C PRO A 19 4.38 -13.14 -1.15
N TYR A 20 4.14 -12.49 -0.01
CA TYR A 20 3.26 -11.33 0.12
C TYR A 20 4.08 -10.08 0.42
N THR A 21 4.12 -9.13 -0.51
CA THR A 21 4.81 -7.85 -0.28
C THR A 21 3.84 -6.79 0.23
N LEU A 22 4.01 -6.37 1.50
CA LEU A 22 3.33 -5.21 2.05
C LEU A 22 4.02 -3.92 1.58
N GLY A 23 3.27 -3.04 0.91
CA GLY A 23 3.77 -1.72 0.52
C GLY A 23 3.86 -0.73 1.67
N LEU A 24 4.82 0.20 1.61
CA LEU A 24 4.98 1.29 2.58
C LEU A 24 3.70 2.11 2.76
N VAL A 25 3.01 2.41 1.65
CA VAL A 25 1.71 3.11 1.63
C VAL A 25 0.58 2.09 1.59
N GLY A 26 0.69 1.06 2.44
CA GLY A 26 -0.25 -0.04 2.56
C GLY A 26 -1.47 0.32 3.41
N GLY A 27 -2.50 -0.52 3.35
CA GLY A 27 -3.71 -0.37 4.17
C GLY A 27 -3.57 -0.92 5.60
N MET A 28 -2.42 -1.48 5.97
CA MET A 28 -2.16 -2.09 7.28
C MET A 28 -0.71 -1.88 7.73
N THR A 29 -0.44 -2.08 9.02
CA THR A 29 0.91 -2.04 9.60
C THR A 29 1.67 -3.33 9.33
N VAL A 30 3.01 -3.27 9.44
CA VAL A 30 3.87 -4.44 9.25
C VAL A 30 3.64 -5.51 10.31
N GLU A 31 3.38 -5.11 11.56
CA GLU A 31 3.11 -6.03 12.67
C GLU A 31 1.81 -6.81 12.42
N ARG A 32 0.76 -6.12 11.95
CA ARG A 32 -0.51 -6.79 11.63
C ARG A 32 -0.36 -7.71 10.42
N ALA A 33 0.49 -7.36 9.45
CA ALA A 33 0.77 -8.24 8.34
C ALA A 33 1.50 -9.50 8.78
N ALA A 34 2.44 -9.37 9.73
CA ALA A 34 3.20 -10.50 10.29
C ALA A 34 2.30 -11.46 11.06
N GLU A 35 1.30 -10.96 11.78
CA GLU A 35 0.28 -11.82 12.42
C GLU A 35 -0.55 -12.63 11.40
N ILE A 36 -0.76 -12.11 10.19
CA ILE A 36 -1.63 -12.74 9.18
C ILE A 36 -0.85 -13.66 8.25
N ALA A 37 0.38 -13.29 7.88
CA ALA A 37 1.20 -13.98 6.90
C ALA A 37 2.65 -14.16 7.39
N PRO A 38 2.88 -14.80 8.54
CA PRO A 38 4.18 -14.84 9.19
C PRO A 38 5.28 -15.50 8.36
N ASP A 39 4.95 -16.46 7.48
CA ASP A 39 5.95 -17.27 6.78
C ASP A 39 6.33 -16.73 5.40
N VAL A 40 5.55 -15.79 4.87
CA VAL A 40 5.69 -15.31 3.49
C VAL A 40 5.76 -13.80 3.35
N LEU A 41 5.81 -13.07 4.48
CA LEU A 41 5.78 -11.61 4.48
C LEU A 41 7.09 -10.98 4.02
N TRP A 42 6.98 -10.13 3.00
CA TRP A 42 7.99 -9.19 2.54
C TRP A 42 7.53 -7.76 2.80
N PHE A 43 8.46 -6.83 2.97
CA PHE A 43 8.14 -5.41 3.19
C PHE A 43 8.79 -4.54 2.12
N GLN A 44 7.99 -3.71 1.45
CA GLN A 44 8.45 -2.77 0.44
C GLN A 44 8.58 -1.37 1.04
N LEU A 45 9.71 -0.73 0.78
CA LEU A 45 10.07 0.60 1.28
C LEU A 45 10.49 1.52 0.13
N TYR A 46 10.03 2.77 0.15
CA TYR A 46 10.58 3.84 -0.68
C TYR A 46 11.67 4.60 0.08
N ARG A 47 12.58 5.25 -0.64
CA ARG A 47 13.59 6.12 -0.03
C ARG A 47 12.93 7.31 0.68
N CYS A 48 12.79 7.23 2.00
CA CYS A 48 12.38 8.34 2.85
C CYS A 48 13.58 9.24 3.12
N SER A 49 13.84 10.27 2.31
CA SER A 49 15.08 11.06 2.41
C SER A 49 15.06 12.19 3.43
N ARG A 50 13.89 12.56 3.96
CA ARG A 50 13.78 13.60 4.98
C ARG A 50 14.33 13.10 6.32
N ASN A 51 14.81 14.03 7.15
CA ASN A 51 15.36 13.75 8.48
C ASN A 51 16.39 12.62 8.45
N GLU A 52 17.35 12.68 7.51
CA GLU A 52 18.46 11.72 7.40
C GLU A 52 18.01 10.26 7.37
N HIS A 53 16.91 9.97 6.68
CA HIS A 53 16.35 8.61 6.58
C HIS A 53 15.82 8.00 7.88
N ALA A 54 15.70 8.76 8.97
CA ALA A 54 15.29 8.26 10.28
C ALA A 54 13.97 7.44 10.23
N ILE A 55 12.98 7.91 9.47
CA ILE A 55 11.70 7.20 9.31
C ILE A 55 11.89 5.86 8.57
N GLY A 56 12.71 5.86 7.52
CA GLY A 56 13.00 4.64 6.77
C GLY A 56 13.69 3.60 7.64
N PHE A 57 14.68 4.01 8.42
CA PHE A 57 15.39 3.13 9.35
C PHE A 57 14.48 2.59 10.47
N ASP A 58 13.61 3.42 11.05
CA ASP A 58 12.65 2.94 12.05
C ASP A 58 11.69 1.89 11.47
N LEU A 59 11.21 2.09 10.24
CA LEU A 59 10.35 1.11 9.56
C LEU A 59 11.07 -0.20 9.26
N VAL A 60 12.34 -0.15 8.85
CA VAL A 60 13.16 -1.36 8.66
C VAL A 60 13.33 -2.10 9.99
N ARG A 61 13.64 -1.39 11.07
CA ARG A 61 13.76 -1.99 12.42
C ARG A 61 12.47 -2.66 12.87
N ARG A 62 11.31 -2.03 12.60
CA ARG A 62 10.00 -2.62 12.91
C ARG A 62 9.69 -3.84 12.05
N ALA A 63 10.05 -3.81 10.76
CA ALA A 63 9.88 -4.96 9.87
C ALA A 63 10.74 -6.14 10.32
N ASP A 64 12.00 -5.90 10.66
CA ASP A 64 12.92 -6.91 11.19
C ASP A 64 12.40 -7.52 12.50
N ALA A 65 11.99 -6.67 13.45
CA ALA A 65 11.38 -7.11 14.72
C ALA A 65 10.07 -7.89 14.53
N ALA A 66 9.33 -7.63 13.45
CA ALA A 66 8.10 -8.35 13.09
C ALA A 66 8.36 -9.67 12.34
N GLY A 67 9.61 -10.04 12.06
CA GLY A 67 9.96 -11.28 11.36
C GLY A 67 9.73 -11.22 9.86
N VAL A 68 9.81 -10.03 9.24
CA VAL A 68 9.76 -9.89 7.78
C VAL A 68 10.96 -10.59 7.15
N HIS A 69 10.71 -11.43 6.14
CA HIS A 69 11.76 -12.24 5.52
C HIS A 69 12.62 -11.46 4.51
N VAL A 70 12.03 -10.49 3.81
CA VAL A 70 12.68 -9.76 2.72
C VAL A 70 12.28 -8.29 2.74
N LEU A 71 13.29 -7.42 2.66
CA LEU A 71 13.12 -5.99 2.41
C LEU A 71 13.26 -5.69 0.91
N VAL A 72 12.24 -5.07 0.32
CA VAL A 72 12.21 -4.65 -1.08
C VAL A 72 12.36 -3.13 -1.15
N LEU A 73 13.53 -2.64 -1.55
CA LEU A 73 13.79 -1.20 -1.68
C LEU A 73 13.45 -0.70 -3.09
N THR A 74 12.48 0.20 -3.19
CA THR A 74 12.04 0.80 -4.46
C THR A 74 12.76 2.14 -4.69
N ILE A 75 13.60 2.20 -5.73
CA ILE A 75 14.50 3.34 -6.03
C ILE A 75 14.17 4.08 -7.34
N ASP A 76 13.25 3.55 -8.14
CA ASP A 76 12.87 4.06 -9.46
C ASP A 76 11.86 5.22 -9.43
N VAL A 77 11.27 5.52 -8.27
CA VAL A 77 10.32 6.63 -8.06
C VAL A 77 10.94 7.71 -7.15
N PRO A 78 11.86 8.54 -7.65
CA PRO A 78 12.48 9.62 -6.85
C PRO A 78 11.53 10.80 -6.62
N VAL A 79 10.55 10.98 -7.49
CA VAL A 79 9.53 12.04 -7.43
C VAL A 79 8.16 11.44 -7.76
N ARG A 80 7.09 12.09 -7.28
CA ARG A 80 5.72 11.65 -7.59
C ARG A 80 5.49 11.67 -9.10
N THR A 81 5.27 10.52 -9.70
CA THR A 81 4.94 10.41 -11.13
C THR A 81 3.56 10.97 -11.42
N THR A 82 3.45 11.81 -12.45
CA THR A 82 2.17 12.29 -12.96
C THR A 82 1.61 11.27 -13.94
N ARG A 83 0.45 10.69 -13.63
CA ARG A 83 -0.26 9.77 -14.51
C ARG A 83 -1.34 10.55 -15.27
N ALA A 84 -1.20 10.69 -16.58
CA ALA A 84 -2.13 11.48 -17.41
C ALA A 84 -3.60 11.06 -17.23
N ARG A 85 -3.86 9.76 -17.10
CA ARG A 85 -5.20 9.23 -16.81
C ARG A 85 -5.79 9.73 -15.49
N GLU A 86 -4.95 9.87 -14.45
CA GLU A 86 -5.37 10.34 -13.13
C GLU A 86 -5.67 11.84 -13.18
N VAL A 87 -4.84 12.61 -13.89
CA VAL A 87 -5.06 14.04 -14.12
C VAL A 87 -6.36 14.27 -14.89
N ALA A 88 -6.60 13.51 -15.97
CA ALA A 88 -7.79 13.65 -16.81
C ALA A 88 -9.10 13.41 -16.06
N VAL A 89 -9.10 12.56 -15.02
CA VAL A 89 -10.28 12.28 -14.19
C VAL A 89 -10.29 13.05 -12.86
N GLY A 90 -9.27 13.86 -12.60
CA GLY A 90 -9.18 14.73 -11.41
C GLY A 90 -8.64 14.06 -10.14
N ILE A 91 -7.95 12.92 -10.26
CA ILE A 91 -7.14 12.29 -9.19
C ILE A 91 -5.81 13.05 -9.10
N THR A 92 -5.88 14.30 -8.65
CA THR A 92 -4.74 15.17 -8.41
C THR A 92 -4.65 15.54 -6.93
N SER A 93 -3.60 16.27 -6.55
CA SER A 93 -3.52 16.92 -5.24
C SER A 93 -3.51 18.44 -5.50
N PRO A 94 -4.56 19.19 -5.12
CA PRO A 94 -5.79 18.74 -4.44
C PRO A 94 -6.69 17.88 -5.34
N PHE A 95 -7.50 17.03 -4.72
CA PHE A 95 -8.45 16.13 -5.40
C PHE A 95 -9.60 16.94 -6.00
N ARG A 96 -9.94 16.69 -7.27
CA ARG A 96 -10.97 17.43 -8.02
C ARG A 96 -11.93 16.44 -8.70
N PRO A 97 -13.03 16.03 -8.05
CA PRO A 97 -13.94 15.05 -8.65
C PRO A 97 -14.57 15.61 -9.93
N THR A 98 -14.52 14.82 -11.00
CA THR A 98 -15.16 15.16 -12.29
C THR A 98 -16.57 14.58 -12.35
N LEU A 99 -17.47 15.17 -13.16
CA LEU A 99 -18.83 14.64 -13.35
C LEU A 99 -18.82 13.18 -13.85
N ARG A 100 -17.83 12.84 -14.68
CA ARG A 100 -17.62 11.45 -15.15
C ARG A 100 -17.30 10.50 -14.00
N MET A 101 -16.45 10.90 -13.07
CA MET A 101 -16.13 10.10 -11.88
C MET A 101 -17.36 9.90 -11.02
N VAL A 102 -18.10 10.98 -10.72
CA VAL A 102 -19.33 10.93 -9.92
C VAL A 102 -20.36 10.00 -10.56
N GLY A 103 -20.64 10.16 -11.86
CA GLY A 103 -21.56 9.29 -12.59
C GLY A 103 -21.13 7.82 -12.58
N GLY A 104 -19.83 7.54 -12.77
CA GLY A 104 -19.30 6.18 -12.71
C GLY A 104 -19.41 5.53 -11.33
N THR A 105 -19.18 6.30 -10.26
CA THR A 105 -19.38 5.83 -8.88
C THR A 105 -20.84 5.53 -8.59
N LEU A 106 -21.77 6.41 -9.01
CA LEU A 106 -23.21 6.21 -8.84
C LEU A 106 -23.73 4.98 -9.61
N ALA A 107 -23.23 4.75 -10.82
CA ALA A 107 -23.59 3.59 -11.63
C ALA A 107 -23.01 2.26 -11.10
N SER A 108 -22.10 2.30 -10.11
CA SER A 108 -21.41 1.14 -9.58
C SER A 108 -21.69 0.92 -8.08
N PRO A 109 -22.91 0.47 -7.71
CA PRO A 109 -23.38 0.44 -6.32
C PRO A 109 -22.53 -0.43 -5.38
N GLY A 110 -21.84 -1.45 -5.89
CA GLY A 110 -20.89 -2.25 -5.09
C GLY A 110 -19.69 -1.44 -4.58
N TYR A 111 -19.22 -0.45 -5.33
CA TYR A 111 -18.13 0.43 -4.91
C TYR A 111 -18.59 1.48 -3.90
N LEU A 112 -19.80 2.02 -4.08
CA LEU A 112 -20.43 2.93 -3.11
C LEU A 112 -20.55 2.31 -1.72
N ARG A 113 -20.92 1.02 -1.65
CA ARG A 113 -21.01 0.27 -0.39
C ARG A 113 -19.64 0.01 0.27
N SER A 114 -18.54 0.33 -0.41
CA SER A 114 -17.17 0.04 0.05
C SER A 114 -16.38 1.26 0.52
N LEU A 115 -16.94 2.47 0.36
CA LEU A 115 -16.50 3.71 1.00
C LEU A 115 -16.83 3.66 2.50
#